data_AF-A0A8H6Y7G6-F1
#
_entry.id   AF-A0A8H6Y7G6-F1
#
_cell.length_a   1.000
_cell.length_b   1.000
_cell.length_c   1.000
_cell.angle_alpha   90.00
_cell.angle_beta   90.00
_cell.angle_gamma   90.00
#
_symmetry.space_group_name_H-M   'P 1'
#
loop_
_entity.id
_entity.type
_entity.pdbx_description
1 polymer ?
#
loop_
_entity_poly.entity_id
_entity_poly.type
_entity_poly.pdbx_seq_one_letter_code
_entity_poly.pdbx_strand_id
1 'polypeptide(L)'
;MVRIFSMVFSLVAAVCVVAAPMKTRQTGDLDCNLARLKIIFDVAGTQQLVSQINATDLSTASAVAVAQTGLQSVNGAIQVILAAIFSGQTAPANFRDQVEAGLNLANSALSNITDPSLNATVTAARTRLLTAGADGDMVVAACK
;
A
#
# COMPACT_ATOMS: atom_id res chain seq x y z
N MET A 1 64.08 45.88 1.95
CA MET A 1 64.08 44.89 3.04
C MET A 1 62.66 44.46 3.31
N VAL A 2 62.44 43.16 3.18
CA VAL A 2 61.30 42.27 3.50
C VAL A 2 60.04 42.93 4.09
N ARG A 3 58.90 42.81 3.39
CA ARG A 3 57.59 42.80 4.04
C ARG A 3 56.92 41.45 3.83
N ILE A 4 56.59 40.88 4.98
CA ILE A 4 56.25 39.50 5.28
C ILE A 4 54.88 39.15 4.69
N PHE A 5 54.85 38.03 3.97
CA PHE A 5 53.69 37.44 3.32
C PHE A 5 53.09 36.40 4.27
N SER A 6 52.04 36.73 5.01
CA SER A 6 51.12 35.78 5.68
C SER A 6 50.06 36.52 6.49
N MET A 7 48.80 36.44 6.06
CA MET A 7 47.72 36.05 6.97
C MET A 7 46.44 35.74 6.19
N VAL A 8 46.01 34.51 6.42
CA VAL A 8 44.76 33.86 6.02
C VAL A 8 43.57 34.71 6.47
N PHE A 9 42.67 35.05 5.55
CA PHE A 9 41.35 35.61 5.91
C PHE A 9 40.26 34.79 5.23
N SER A 10 39.90 33.68 5.89
CA SER A 10 38.68 32.94 5.67
C SER A 10 37.49 33.83 6.06
N LEU A 11 36.79 34.39 5.06
CA LEU A 11 35.45 34.95 5.30
C LEU A 11 34.42 33.95 4.78
N VAL A 12 33.83 33.27 5.74
CA VAL A 12 32.72 32.33 5.64
C VAL A 12 31.59 32.93 4.79
N ALA A 13 31.36 32.34 3.61
CA ALA A 13 30.14 32.56 2.87
C ALA A 13 28.98 32.02 3.71
N ALA A 14 28.21 32.92 4.30
CA ALA A 14 26.94 32.63 4.96
C ALA A 14 26.00 32.04 3.91
N VAL A 15 25.98 30.71 3.82
CA VAL A 15 24.96 29.98 3.09
C VAL A 15 23.68 30.24 3.88
N CYS A 16 22.85 31.17 3.38
CA CYS A 16 21.45 31.22 3.75
C CYS A 16 20.86 29.89 3.30
N VAL A 17 20.91 28.88 4.17
CA VAL A 17 20.00 27.76 4.13
C VAL A 17 18.64 28.41 4.28
N VAL A 18 17.98 28.69 3.15
CA VAL A 18 16.55 28.89 3.12
C VAL A 18 16.03 27.63 3.78
N ALA A 19 15.62 27.75 5.03
CA ALA A 19 14.78 26.77 5.67
C ALA A 19 13.52 26.77 4.80
N ALA A 20 13.54 25.94 3.76
CA ALA A 20 12.35 25.60 3.01
C ALA A 20 11.32 25.29 4.08
N PRO A 21 10.12 25.91 4.02
CA PRO A 21 9.11 25.65 5.03
C PRO A 21 9.03 24.14 5.13
N MET A 22 9.24 23.62 6.35
CA MET A 22 8.95 22.23 6.62
C MET A 22 7.47 22.12 6.30
N LYS A 23 7.11 21.77 5.06
CA LYS A 23 5.86 21.08 4.78
C LYS A 23 5.89 19.99 5.83
N THR A 24 4.99 20.11 6.78
CA THR A 24 4.73 19.11 7.81
C THR A 24 5.02 17.77 7.18
N ARG A 25 5.91 16.98 7.81
CA ARG A 25 6.21 15.61 7.38
C ARG A 25 4.91 14.83 7.48
N GLN A 26 4.00 15.02 6.53
CA GLN A 26 2.74 14.34 6.40
C GLN A 26 3.06 13.04 5.67
N THR A 27 3.74 12.16 6.38
CA THR A 27 3.34 10.76 6.38
C THR A 27 1.88 10.71 6.85
N GLY A 28 0.92 11.19 6.05
CA GLY A 28 -0.52 11.26 6.34
C GLY A 28 -0.93 12.05 7.60
N ASP A 29 -2.12 12.64 7.60
CA ASP A 29 -2.81 12.84 8.89
C ASP A 29 -2.99 11.47 9.59
N LEU A 30 -3.31 11.45 10.89
CA LEU A 30 -3.64 10.22 11.63
C LEU A 30 -4.67 9.38 10.86
N ASP A 31 -5.67 10.03 10.26
CA ASP A 31 -6.70 9.39 9.44
C ASP A 31 -6.14 8.72 8.19
N CYS A 32 -5.17 9.36 7.52
CA CYS A 32 -4.50 8.79 6.36
C CYS A 32 -3.67 7.54 6.72
N ASN A 33 -2.93 7.60 7.83
CA ASN A 33 -2.16 6.44 8.29
C ASN A 33 -3.06 5.31 8.76
N LEU A 34 -4.17 5.65 9.42
CA LEU A 34 -5.17 4.69 9.84
C LEU A 34 -5.84 4.01 8.64
N ALA A 35 -6.20 4.77 7.60
CA ALA A 35 -6.77 4.21 6.36
C ALA A 35 -5.77 3.26 5.68
N ARG A 36 -4.49 3.64 5.58
CA ARG A 36 -3.43 2.76 5.04
C ARG A 36 -3.27 1.47 5.86
N LEU A 37 -3.32 1.57 7.19
CA LEU A 37 -3.23 0.41 8.06
C LEU A 37 -4.45 -0.52 7.91
N LYS A 38 -5.65 0.04 7.75
CA LYS A 38 -6.87 -0.75 7.53
C LYS A 38 -6.78 -1.60 6.26
N ILE A 39 -6.32 -1.02 5.14
CA ILE A 39 -6.10 -1.79 3.90
C ILE A 39 -5.18 -2.99 4.15
N ILE A 40 -4.03 -2.78 4.80
CA ILE A 40 -3.07 -3.86 5.09
C ILE A 40 -3.73 -4.95 5.92
N PHE A 41 -4.48 -4.55 6.96
CA PHE A 41 -5.17 -5.47 7.86
C PHE A 41 -6.29 -6.26 7.17
N ASP A 42 -7.01 -5.63 6.24
CA ASP A 42 -8.10 -6.26 5.51
C ASP A 42 -7.59 -7.16 4.38
N VAL A 43 -6.52 -6.78 3.69
CA VAL A 43 -5.83 -7.65 2.72
C VAL A 43 -5.25 -8.88 3.42
N ALA A 44 -4.59 -8.71 4.56
CA ALA A 44 -4.04 -9.83 5.34
C ALA A 44 -5.15 -10.76 5.85
N GLY A 45 -6.23 -10.21 6.39
CA GLY A 45 -7.37 -11.03 6.83
C GLY A 45 -8.08 -11.73 5.67
N THR A 46 -8.13 -11.11 4.48
CA THR A 46 -8.62 -11.77 3.26
C THR A 46 -7.73 -12.93 2.88
N GLN A 47 -6.40 -12.78 2.88
CA GLN A 47 -5.46 -13.88 2.63
C GLN A 47 -5.66 -15.04 3.60
N GLN A 48 -5.85 -14.72 4.89
CA GLN A 48 -6.11 -15.74 5.91
C GLN A 48 -7.42 -16.49 5.62
N LEU A 49 -8.50 -15.80 5.24
CA LEU A 49 -9.76 -16.45 4.88
C LEU A 49 -9.64 -17.29 3.61
N VAL A 50 -8.93 -16.79 2.59
CA VAL A 50 -8.67 -17.54 1.35
C VAL A 50 -7.86 -18.80 1.64
N SER A 51 -6.91 -18.77 2.58
CA SER A 51 -6.12 -19.94 2.99
C SER A 51 -6.95 -21.00 3.74
N GLN A 52 -8.12 -20.64 4.28
CA GLN A 52 -9.04 -21.56 4.95
C GLN A 52 -10.06 -22.20 3.99
N ILE A 53 -10.09 -21.79 2.73
CA ILE A 53 -10.96 -22.40 1.72
C ILE A 53 -10.41 -23.79 1.40
N ASN A 54 -11.18 -24.83 1.74
CA ASN A 54 -10.80 -26.21 1.46
C ASN A 54 -10.99 -26.51 -0.04
N ALA A 55 -9.90 -26.41 -0.79
CA ALA A 55 -9.88 -26.65 -2.23
C ALA A 55 -9.85 -28.15 -2.56
N THR A 56 -10.99 -28.83 -2.41
CA THR A 56 -11.10 -30.27 -2.66
C THR A 56 -11.19 -30.62 -4.15
N ASP A 57 -11.67 -29.70 -4.98
CA ASP A 57 -11.77 -29.85 -6.42
C ASP A 57 -10.83 -28.89 -7.18
N LEU A 58 -10.54 -29.22 -8.44
CA LEU A 58 -9.61 -28.45 -9.27
C LEU A 58 -10.09 -27.01 -9.55
N SER A 59 -11.41 -26.78 -9.64
CA SER A 59 -11.95 -25.45 -9.92
C SER A 59 -11.81 -24.53 -8.72
N THR A 60 -12.10 -25.02 -7.51
CA THR A 60 -11.87 -24.29 -6.26
C THR A 60 -10.37 -24.06 -6.03
N ALA A 61 -9.51 -25.05 -6.28
CA ALA A 61 -8.06 -24.90 -6.16
C ALA A 61 -7.52 -23.81 -7.09
N SER A 62 -7.99 -23.79 -8.34
CA SER A 62 -7.62 -22.78 -9.32
C SER A 62 -8.09 -21.38 -8.89
N ALA A 63 -9.34 -21.26 -8.44
CA ALA A 63 -9.88 -20.00 -7.94
C ALA A 63 -9.10 -19.46 -6.72
N VAL A 64 -8.77 -20.33 -5.76
CA VAL A 64 -7.95 -19.96 -4.60
C VAL A 64 -6.56 -19.49 -5.02
N ALA A 65 -5.91 -20.18 -5.96
CA ALA A 65 -4.60 -19.78 -6.46
C ALA A 65 -4.64 -18.40 -7.15
N VAL A 66 -5.64 -18.15 -8.01
CA VAL A 66 -5.81 -16.85 -8.68
C VAL A 66 -6.11 -15.75 -7.66
N ALA A 67 -6.93 -16.03 -6.65
CA ALA A 67 -7.20 -15.09 -5.57
C ALA A 67 -5.93 -14.73 -4.78
N GLN A 68 -5.09 -15.73 -4.47
CA GLN A 68 -3.80 -15.50 -3.83
C GLN A 68 -2.85 -14.68 -4.70
N THR A 69 -2.79 -14.92 -6.01
CA THR A 69 -2.00 -14.09 -6.94
C THR A 69 -2.47 -12.63 -6.94
N GLY A 70 -3.78 -12.39 -6.98
CA GLY A 70 -4.35 -11.05 -6.88
C GLY A 70 -3.93 -10.35 -5.57
N LEU A 71 -4.08 -11.04 -4.44
CA LEU A 71 -3.71 -10.51 -3.12
C LEU A 71 -2.20 -10.29 -2.96
N GLN A 72 -1.36 -11.13 -3.59
CA GLN A 72 0.10 -10.92 -3.62
C GLN A 72 0.47 -9.68 -4.43
N SER A 73 -0.18 -9.45 -5.58
CA SER A 73 -0.02 -8.23 -6.38
C SER A 73 -0.38 -6.99 -5.55
N VAL A 74 -1.49 -7.04 -4.80
CA VAL A 74 -1.90 -5.97 -3.88
C VAL A 74 -0.81 -5.70 -2.84
N ASN A 75 -0.30 -6.73 -2.17
CA ASN A 75 0.77 -6.56 -1.18
C ASN A 75 2.04 -5.93 -1.76
N GLY A 76 2.48 -6.38 -2.94
CA GLY A 76 3.62 -5.80 -3.63
C GLY A 76 3.43 -4.31 -3.94
N ALA A 77 2.26 -3.96 -4.47
CA ALA A 77 1.93 -2.57 -4.78
C ALA A 77 1.84 -1.68 -3.53
N ILE A 78 1.23 -2.18 -2.45
CA ILE A 78 1.17 -1.49 -1.15
C ILE A 78 2.57 -1.22 -0.62
N GLN A 79 3.49 -2.19 -0.68
CA GLN A 79 4.87 -1.99 -0.22
C GLN A 79 5.58 -0.86 -0.97
N VAL A 80 5.41 -0.79 -2.30
CA VAL A 80 6.01 0.31 -3.09
C VAL A 80 5.38 1.65 -2.76
N ILE A 81 4.05 1.70 -2.59
CA ILE A 81 3.33 2.91 -2.17
C ILE A 81 3.87 3.39 -0.82
N LEU A 82 3.97 2.50 0.18
CA LEU A 82 4.47 2.82 1.51
C LEU A 82 5.93 3.28 1.48
N ALA A 83 6.79 2.65 0.68
CA ALA A 83 8.18 3.05 0.52
C ALA A 83 8.30 4.47 -0.07
N ALA A 84 7.49 4.80 -1.09
CA ALA A 84 7.45 6.13 -1.67
C ALA A 84 7.03 7.18 -0.63
N ILE A 85 5.95 6.90 0.12
CA ILE A 85 5.45 7.76 1.20
C ILE A 85 6.53 7.97 2.27
N PHE A 86 7.17 6.91 2.74
CA PHE A 86 8.19 6.99 3.79
C PHE A 86 9.40 7.81 3.32
N SER A 87 9.70 7.74 2.02
CA SER A 87 10.76 8.53 1.38
C SER A 87 10.33 9.97 1.04
N GLY A 88 9.10 10.39 1.41
CA GLY A 88 8.55 11.71 1.12
C GLY A 88 8.18 11.93 -0.35
N GLN A 89 8.10 10.86 -1.14
CA GLN A 89 7.72 10.90 -2.56
C GLN A 89 6.20 10.73 -2.72
N THR A 90 5.67 11.27 -3.81
CA THR A 90 4.29 10.98 -4.21
C THR A 90 4.17 9.50 -4.57
N ALA A 91 3.20 8.81 -3.96
CA ALA A 91 2.90 7.42 -4.30
C ALA A 91 2.55 7.31 -5.80
N PRO A 92 3.24 6.46 -6.58
CA PRO A 92 3.01 6.38 -8.01
C PRO A 92 1.60 5.85 -8.33
N ALA A 93 0.95 6.45 -9.33
CA ALA A 93 -0.44 6.13 -9.68
C ALA A 93 -0.61 4.67 -10.14
N ASN A 94 0.34 4.15 -10.91
CA ASN A 94 0.30 2.77 -11.43
C ASN A 94 0.18 1.70 -10.33
N PHE A 95 0.72 1.97 -9.12
CA PHE A 95 0.60 1.03 -8.01
C PHE A 95 -0.78 1.10 -7.34
N ARG A 96 -1.49 2.23 -7.42
CA ARG A 96 -2.89 2.30 -6.99
C ARG A 96 -3.78 1.48 -7.92
N ASP A 97 -3.58 1.64 -9.24
CA ASP A 97 -4.28 0.84 -10.24
C ASP A 97 -3.96 -0.66 -10.08
N GLN A 98 -2.73 -0.99 -9.70
CA GLN A 98 -2.33 -2.38 -9.42
C GLN A 98 -3.00 -2.96 -8.16
N VAL A 99 -3.23 -2.14 -7.12
CA VAL A 99 -4.03 -2.55 -5.96
C VAL A 99 -5.47 -2.84 -6.39
N GLU A 100 -6.10 -1.93 -7.13
CA GLU A 100 -7.46 -2.12 -7.63
C GLU A 100 -7.58 -3.38 -8.50
N ALA A 101 -6.68 -3.54 -9.48
CA ALA A 101 -6.65 -4.70 -10.35
C ALA A 101 -6.47 -6.01 -9.59
N GLY A 102 -5.58 -6.04 -8.58
CA GLY A 102 -5.34 -7.22 -7.75
C GLY A 102 -6.54 -7.58 -6.86
N LEU A 103 -7.22 -6.59 -6.27
CA LEU A 103 -8.46 -6.80 -5.53
C LEU A 103 -9.56 -7.33 -6.45
N ASN A 104 -9.75 -6.73 -7.62
CA ASN A 104 -10.74 -7.17 -8.60
C ASN A 104 -10.48 -8.59 -9.10
N LEU A 105 -9.22 -8.94 -9.37
CA LEU A 105 -8.80 -10.28 -9.74
C LEU A 105 -9.18 -11.29 -8.65
N ALA A 106 -8.86 -10.98 -7.39
CA ALA A 106 -9.16 -11.87 -6.28
C ALA A 106 -10.67 -12.01 -6.02
N ASN A 107 -11.45 -10.93 -6.09
CA ASN A 107 -12.90 -10.99 -5.96
C ASN A 107 -13.54 -11.81 -7.09
N SER A 108 -13.08 -11.63 -8.33
CA SER A 108 -13.58 -12.37 -9.49
C SER A 108 -13.29 -13.87 -9.33
N ALA A 109 -12.08 -14.23 -8.91
CA ALA A 109 -11.71 -15.61 -8.65
C ALA A 109 -12.58 -16.24 -7.55
N LEU A 110 -12.75 -15.54 -6.41
CA LEU A 110 -13.60 -16.03 -5.32
C LEU A 110 -15.07 -16.15 -5.72
N SER A 111 -15.57 -15.31 -6.62
CA SER A 111 -16.95 -15.40 -7.11
C SER A 111 -17.21 -16.63 -8.00
N ASN A 112 -16.16 -17.27 -8.52
CA ASN A 112 -16.27 -18.50 -9.31
C ASN A 112 -16.33 -19.77 -8.44
N ILE A 113 -16.14 -19.66 -7.12
CA ILE A 113 -16.31 -20.79 -6.20
C ILE A 113 -17.80 -20.99 -5.94
N THR A 114 -18.35 -22.09 -6.43
CA THR A 114 -19.79 -22.41 -6.34
C THR A 114 -20.14 -23.48 -5.31
N ASP A 115 -19.15 -24.04 -4.62
CA ASP A 115 -19.38 -25.06 -3.58
C ASP A 115 -20.14 -24.45 -2.38
N PRO A 116 -21.38 -24.90 -2.12
CA PRO A 116 -22.20 -24.36 -1.04
C PRO A 116 -21.59 -24.54 0.35
N SER A 117 -20.76 -25.56 0.56
CA SER A 117 -20.08 -25.80 1.84
C SER A 117 -19.03 -24.74 2.17
N LEU A 118 -18.55 -24.01 1.15
CA LEU A 118 -17.56 -22.95 1.27
C LEU A 118 -18.19 -21.55 1.32
N ASN A 119 -19.52 -21.43 1.13
CA ASN A 119 -20.22 -20.15 1.01
C ASN A 119 -19.92 -19.17 2.15
N ALA A 120 -19.88 -19.65 3.40
CA ALA A 120 -19.60 -18.78 4.55
C ALA A 120 -18.19 -18.18 4.47
N THR A 121 -17.18 -19.01 4.21
CA THR A 121 -15.77 -18.59 4.09
C THR A 121 -15.55 -17.70 2.87
N VAL A 122 -16.11 -18.06 1.71
CA VAL A 122 -16.05 -17.27 0.48
C VAL A 122 -16.73 -15.91 0.67
N THR A 123 -17.90 -15.87 1.30
CA THR A 123 -18.63 -14.61 1.58
C THR A 123 -17.86 -13.73 2.55
N ALA A 124 -17.27 -14.30 3.59
CA ALA A 124 -16.42 -13.57 4.53
C ALA A 124 -15.19 -12.97 3.83
N ALA A 125 -14.49 -13.78 3.01
CA ALA A 125 -13.34 -13.34 2.26
C ALA A 125 -13.69 -12.19 1.30
N ARG A 126 -14.80 -12.33 0.55
CA ARG A 126 -15.26 -11.29 -0.38
C ARG A 126 -15.71 -10.02 0.32
N THR A 127 -16.45 -10.13 1.42
CA THR A 127 -16.84 -8.97 2.24
C THR A 127 -15.61 -8.17 2.66
N ARG A 128 -14.59 -8.86 3.18
CA ARG A 128 -13.35 -8.22 3.66
C ARG A 128 -12.52 -7.62 2.53
N LEU A 129 -12.52 -8.25 1.36
CA LEU A 129 -11.90 -7.72 0.15
C LEU A 129 -12.59 -6.42 -0.31
N LEU A 130 -13.92 -6.39 -0.30
CA LEU A 130 -14.69 -5.17 -0.61
C LEU A 130 -14.42 -4.06 0.40
N THR A 131 -14.30 -4.38 1.69
CA THR A 131 -13.87 -3.41 2.71
C THR A 131 -12.46 -2.87 2.42
N ALA A 132 -11.51 -3.73 2.04
CA ALA A 132 -10.17 -3.28 1.64
C ALA A 132 -10.20 -2.30 0.45
N GLY A 133 -11.11 -2.52 -0.51
CA GLY A 133 -11.35 -1.59 -1.61
C GLY A 133 -11.87 -0.23 -1.13
N ALA A 134 -12.88 -0.24 -0.25
CA ALA A 134 -13.42 0.99 0.33
C ALA A 134 -12.40 1.74 1.21
N ASP A 135 -11.54 1.03 1.93
CA ASP A 135 -10.42 1.63 2.67
C ASP A 135 -9.39 2.25 1.70
N GLY A 136 -9.21 1.66 0.51
CA GLY A 136 -8.47 2.23 -0.62
C GLY A 136 -9.00 3.61 -1.02
N ASP A 137 -10.30 3.73 -1.18
CA ASP A 137 -10.96 5.00 -1.50
C ASP A 137 -10.79 6.02 -0.36
N MET A 138 -10.85 5.58 0.89
CA MET A 138 -10.57 6.44 2.05
C MET A 138 -9.12 6.95 2.06
N VAL A 139 -8.14 6.14 1.65
CA VAL A 139 -6.76 6.61 1.48
C VAL A 139 -6.71 7.73 0.45
N VAL A 140 -7.38 7.59 -0.69
CA VAL A 140 -7.43 8.66 -1.71
C VAL A 140 -8.09 9.93 -1.17
N ALA A 141 -9.14 9.78 -0.37
CA ALA A 141 -9.87 10.91 0.20
C ALA A 141 -9.12 11.63 1.34
N ALA A 142 -8.51 10.87 2.25
CA ALA A 142 -7.90 11.36 3.50
C ALA A 142 -6.40 11.66 3.39
N CYS A 143 -5.69 11.07 2.42
CA CYS A 143 -4.26 11.28 2.23
C CYS A 143 -3.95 12.33 1.16
N LYS A 144 -4.22 13.61 1.47
CA LYS A 144 -3.90 14.76 0.61
C LYS A 144 -2.55 15.38 0.94
#